data_AF-A0A7Z6SPL2-F1
#
_entry.id   AF-A0A7Z6SPL2-F1
#
_cell.length_a   1.000
_cell.length_b   1.000
_cell.length_c   1.000
_cell.angle_alpha   90.00
_cell.angle_beta   90.00
_cell.angle_gamma   90.00
#
_symmetry.space_group_name_H-M   'P 1'
#
loop_
_entity.id
_entity.type
_entity.pdbx_description
1 polymer ?
#
loop_
_entity_poly.entity_id
_entity_poly.type
_entity_poly.pdbx_seq_one_letter_code
_entity_poly.pdbx_strand_id
1 'polypeptide(L)' 'FAPNKRKITPFYVSMSHDVGLAPLKALYFDESINVSLNAPILRVSTDHGTAFDIAYQNKANNKSYLNAIKYLA' A
#
# COMPACT_ATOMS: atom_id res chain seq x y z
N PHE A 1 -10.13 12.61 1.07
CA PHE A 1 -8.71 12.60 0.63
C PHE A 1 -8.20 13.93 0.06
N ALA A 2 -8.95 15.04 0.18
CA ALA A 2 -8.49 16.36 -0.28
C ALA A 2 -7.17 16.78 0.42
N PRO A 3 -6.24 17.47 -0.27
CA PRO A 3 -4.91 17.81 0.27
C PRO A 3 -4.95 18.54 1.62
N ASN A 4 -5.86 19.49 1.79
CA ASN A 4 -6.02 20.24 3.04
C ASN A 4 -6.46 19.35 4.22
N LYS A 5 -7.31 18.34 3.98
CA LYS A 5 -7.72 17.38 5.01
C LYS A 5 -6.62 16.37 5.33
N ARG A 6 -5.84 15.92 4.33
CA ARG A 6 -4.69 15.00 4.55
C ARG A 6 -3.61 15.57 5.48
N LYS A 7 -3.47 16.90 5.56
CA LYS A 7 -2.51 17.55 6.48
C LYS A 7 -2.88 17.42 7.96
N ILE A 8 -4.17 17.25 8.28
CA ILE A 8 -4.68 17.26 9.66
C ILE A 8 -5.32 15.95 10.08
N THR A 9 -5.57 15.04 9.13
CA THR A 9 -6.21 13.75 9.38
C THR A 9 -5.20 12.62 9.11
N PRO A 10 -4.64 12.01 10.16
CA PRO A 10 -3.58 11.00 10.02
C PRO A 10 -4.10 9.63 9.54
N PHE A 11 -5.35 9.29 9.87
CA PHE A 11 -5.96 8.01 9.51
C PHE A 11 -7.35 8.21 8.89
N TYR A 12 -7.65 7.42 7.87
CA TYR A 12 -8.94 7.38 7.21
C TYR A 12 -9.52 5.98 7.35
N VAL A 13 -10.81 5.90 7.66
CA VAL A 13 -11.56 4.64 7.66
C VAL A 13 -12.50 4.65 6.46
N SER A 14 -12.38 3.66 5.60
CA SER A 14 -13.27 3.48 4.45
C SER A 14 -14.27 2.36 4.74
N MET A 15 -15.52 2.53 4.31
CA MET A 15 -16.57 1.52 4.44
C MET A 15 -16.46 0.40 3.40
N SER A 16 -15.75 0.65 2.31
CA SER A 16 -15.54 -0.30 1.23
C SER A 16 -14.14 -0.18 0.63
N HIS A 17 -13.72 -1.23 -0.07
CA HIS A 17 -12.39 -1.36 -0.64
C HIS A 17 -12.03 -0.18 -1.57
N ASP A 18 -12.81 0.04 -2.62
CA ASP A 18 -12.43 1.00 -3.66
C ASP A 18 -12.50 2.46 -3.21
N VAL A 19 -13.38 2.78 -2.26
CA VAL A 19 -13.49 4.14 -1.69
C VAL A 19 -12.20 4.56 -0.98
N GLY A 20 -11.50 3.60 -0.36
CA GLY A 20 -10.24 3.84 0.33
C GLY A 20 -9.03 3.66 -0.58
N LEU A 21 -9.01 2.59 -1.37
CA LEU A 21 -7.83 2.22 -2.15
C LEU A 21 -7.65 3.05 -3.41
N ALA A 22 -8.71 3.48 -4.09
CA ALA A 22 -8.58 4.32 -5.28
C ALA A 22 -7.78 5.62 -5.01
N PRO A 23 -8.12 6.44 -3.97
CA PRO A 23 -7.34 7.63 -3.67
C PRO A 23 -5.96 7.33 -3.08
N LEU A 24 -5.78 6.22 -2.34
CA LEU A 24 -4.46 5.78 -1.87
C LEU A 24 -3.53 5.50 -3.05
N LYS A 25 -3.99 4.68 -3.99
CA LYS A 25 -3.27 4.30 -5.20
C LYS A 25 -2.98 5.48 -6.12
N ALA A 26 -3.91 6.41 -6.26
CA ALA A 26 -3.68 7.63 -7.04
C ALA A 26 -2.52 8.49 -6.49
N LEU A 27 -2.25 8.44 -5.18
CA LEU A 27 -1.22 9.24 -4.54
C LEU A 27 0.10 8.49 -4.32
N TYR A 28 0.04 7.17 -4.12
CA TYR A 28 1.16 6.37 -3.60
C TYR A 28 1.29 4.99 -4.25
N PHE A 29 0.88 4.83 -5.52
CA PHE A 29 0.76 3.53 -6.20
C PHE A 29 1.92 2.56 -5.97
N ASP A 30 3.16 3.05 -6.14
CA ASP A 30 4.39 2.27 -6.03
C ASP A 30 4.92 2.13 -4.59
N GLU A 31 4.35 2.88 -3.64
CA GLU A 31 4.92 3.07 -2.29
C GLU A 31 4.07 2.47 -1.19
N SER A 32 2.76 2.39 -1.39
CA SER A 32 1.82 1.88 -0.40
C SER A 32 2.07 0.41 -0.08
N ILE A 33 1.68 0.02 1.14
CA ILE A 33 1.78 -1.35 1.67
C ILE A 33 0.47 -1.73 2.34
N ASN A 34 0.23 -3.02 2.48
CA ASN A 34 -0.89 -3.55 3.24
C ASN A 34 -0.41 -4.01 4.61
N VAL A 35 -1.03 -3.52 5.68
CA VAL A 35 -0.75 -3.92 7.07
C VAL A 35 -1.98 -4.62 7.63
N SER A 36 -1.81 -5.85 8.11
CA SER A 36 -2.90 -6.60 8.75
C SER A 36 -2.90 -6.33 10.24
N LEU A 37 -3.95 -5.66 10.70
CA LEU A 37 -4.16 -5.37 12.11
C LEU A 37 -4.79 -6.59 12.80
N ASN A 38 -4.53 -6.74 14.10
CA ASN A 38 -5.11 -7.77 14.96
C ASN A 38 -4.74 -9.24 14.62
N ALA A 39 -3.64 -9.46 13.87
CA ALA A 39 -3.04 -10.78 13.70
C ALA A 39 -2.12 -11.12 14.89
N PRO A 40 -1.90 -12.41 15.22
CA PRO A 40 -0.97 -12.83 16.30
C PRO A 40 0.51 -12.61 15.96
N ILE A 41 0.81 -12.18 14.73
CA ILE A 41 2.14 -11.83 14.25
C ILE A 41 2.07 -10.49 13.52
N LEU A 42 3.19 -9.76 13.48
CA LEU A 42 3.30 -8.59 12.63
C LEU A 42 3.26 -9.03 11.16
N ARG A 43 2.19 -8.67 10.43
CA ARG A 43 1.98 -9.11 9.05
C ARG A 43 1.76 -7.91 8.14
N VAL A 44 2.67 -7.77 7.18
CA VAL A 44 2.61 -6.79 6.09
C VAL A 44 2.71 -7.50 4.74
N SER A 45 2.24 -6.86 3.68
CA SER A 45 2.43 -7.29 2.30
C SER A 45 2.58 -6.11 1.36
N THR A 46 3.01 -6.38 0.14
CA THR A 46 2.98 -5.40 -0.96
C THR A 46 1.55 -5.00 -1.28
N ASP A 47 1.41 -3.89 -2.02
CA ASP A 47 0.13 -3.36 -2.46
C ASP A 47 -0.16 -3.64 -3.96
N HIS A 48 0.68 -4.43 -4.63
CA HIS A 48 0.48 -4.81 -6.03
C HIS A 48 0.14 -6.31 -6.15
N GLY A 49 -0.40 -6.69 -7.32
CA GLY A 49 -0.63 -8.08 -7.69
C GLY A 49 0.63 -8.76 -8.24
N THR A 50 0.44 -9.87 -8.94
CA THR A 50 1.52 -10.73 -9.42
C THR A 50 2.28 -10.19 -10.64
N ALA A 51 1.67 -9.29 -11.42
CA ALA A 51 2.27 -8.67 -12.61
C ALA A 51 2.92 -9.70 -13.57
N PHE A 52 2.17 -10.76 -13.93
CA PHE A 52 2.67 -11.88 -14.72
C PHE A 52 3.16 -11.48 -16.13
N ASP A 53 2.62 -10.42 -16.69
CA ASP A 53 3.03 -9.83 -17.96
C ASP A 53 4.48 -9.34 -17.97
N ILE A 54 5.05 -9.03 -16.79
CA ILE A 54 6.45 -8.60 -16.62
C ILE A 54 7.30 -9.54 -15.75
N ALA A 55 6.76 -10.69 -15.35
CA ALA A 55 7.48 -11.66 -14.54
C ALA A 55 8.77 -12.12 -15.25
N TYR A 56 9.86 -12.24 -14.49
CA TYR A 56 11.19 -12.66 -14.96
C TYR A 56 11.86 -11.73 -16.00
N GLN A 57 11.33 -10.52 -16.22
CA GLN A 57 11.90 -9.55 -17.18
C GLN A 57 12.82 -8.51 -16.53
N ASN A 58 13.02 -8.57 -15.21
CA ASN A 58 13.76 -7.57 -14.43
C ASN A 58 13.24 -6.12 -14.60
N LYS A 59 11.91 -5.96 -14.73
CA LYS A 59 11.23 -4.67 -14.92
C LYS A 59 10.39 -4.22 -13.72
N ALA A 60 10.17 -5.09 -12.72
CA ALA A 60 9.28 -4.80 -11.60
C ALA A 60 9.86 -3.70 -10.69
N ASN A 61 8.98 -2.78 -10.25
CA ASN A 61 9.34 -1.79 -9.24
C ASN A 61 9.22 -2.40 -7.84
N ASN A 62 10.33 -2.51 -7.12
CA ASN A 62 10.38 -3.14 -5.80
C ASN A 62 10.09 -2.18 -4.64
N LYS A 63 9.69 -0.93 -4.88
CA LYS A 63 9.54 0.11 -3.84
C LYS A 63 8.52 -0.26 -2.76
N SER A 64 7.34 -0.77 -3.12
CA SER A 64 6.32 -1.26 -2.17
C SER A 64 6.86 -2.41 -1.31
N TYR A 65 7.59 -3.35 -1.90
CA TYR A 65 8.21 -4.47 -1.19
C TYR A 65 9.25 -4.00 -0.17
N LEU A 66 10.15 -3.09 -0.56
CA LEU A 66 11.15 -2.52 0.34
C LEU A 66 10.49 -1.72 1.47
N ASN A 67 9.42 -0.97 1.19
CA ASN A 67 8.66 -0.26 2.21
C ASN A 67 7.98 -1.21 3.20
N ALA A 68 7.48 -2.36 2.74
CA ALA A 68 6.87 -3.37 3.60
C ALA A 68 7.92 -3.95 4.57
N ILE A 69 9.11 -4.30 4.06
CA ILE A 69 10.22 -4.75 4.92
C ILE A 69 10.63 -3.66 5.92
N LYS A 70 10.76 -2.41 5.45
CA LYS A 70 11.15 -1.28 6.31
C LYS A 70 10.16 -1.05 7.46
N TYR A 71 8.87 -1.34 7.27
CA TYR A 71 7.88 -1.22 8.33
C TYR A 71 8.06 -2.27 9.45
N LEU A 72 8.68 -3.42 9.15
CA LEU A 72 8.95 -4.48 10.13
C LEU A 72 10.23 -4.27 10.93
N ALA A 73 11.12 -3.38 10.47
CA ALA A 73 12.42 -3.07 11.08
C ALA A 73 12.31 -1.90 12.06
#